data_AF-A0A970WSR7-F1
#
_entry.id   AF-A0A970WSR7-F1
#
_cell.length_a   1.000
_cell.length_b   1.000
_cell.length_c   1.000
_cell.angle_alpha   90.00
_cell.angle_beta   90.00
_cell.angle_gamma   90.00
#
_symmetry.space_group_name_H-M   'P 1'
#
loop_
_entity.id
_entity.type
_entity.pdbx_description
1 polymer ?
#
loop_
_entity_poly.entity_id
_entity_poly.type
_entity_poly.pdbx_seq_one_letter_code
_entity_poly.pdbx_strand_id
1 'polypeptide(L)'
;MEKLDSEGSPGNFITKIRALPREELIMVLRRRRQYQPEAAAEAVKEALRRGIIRQEEDLNSPEFDEPVSKFTFFPCPESEKGKDKLFRSLLRVVMIVGAIPVIYGVMKLLVLKYAEGAGLVSLGVVWAAMAWLIMERHEKRLLMPMFILALLSVIYAVRILYFFKYLKLIDVLVPVVLYGVIFYFLLFILSLFRKKECAWSKG
;
A
#
# COMPACT_ATOMS: atom_id res chain seq x y z
N MET A 1 21.38 -1.19 26.43
CA MET A 1 20.11 -1.69 25.86
C MET A 1 20.01 -1.14 24.45
N GLU A 2 19.84 -2.03 23.48
CA GLU A 2 19.65 -1.80 22.04
C GLU A 2 20.79 -1.14 21.25
N LYS A 3 21.69 -1.99 20.74
CA LYS A 3 22.49 -1.68 19.56
C LYS A 3 21.59 -1.77 18.32
N LEU A 4 21.55 -0.67 17.58
CA LEU A 4 21.08 -0.60 16.20
C LEU A 4 22.01 -1.47 15.34
N ASP A 5 21.62 -2.73 15.13
CA ASP A 5 22.33 -3.61 14.20
C ASP A 5 21.89 -3.29 12.77
N SER A 6 22.86 -2.73 12.05
CA SER A 6 22.90 -2.52 10.60
C SER A 6 22.29 -3.67 9.80
N GLU A 7 21.31 -3.36 8.95
CA GLU A 7 20.73 -4.21 7.90
C GLU A 7 21.72 -4.57 6.77
N GLY A 8 22.89 -5.15 7.08
CA GLY A 8 23.89 -5.41 6.04
C GLY A 8 25.09 -6.23 6.46
N SER A 9 24.90 -7.29 7.24
CA SER A 9 25.96 -8.30 7.43
C SER A 9 25.67 -9.55 6.59
N PRO A 10 26.56 -9.96 5.67
CA PRO A 10 26.35 -11.12 4.79
C PRO A 10 26.07 -12.42 5.57
N GLY A 11 26.55 -12.52 6.82
CA GLY A 11 26.32 -13.68 7.69
C GLY A 11 24.85 -13.90 8.09
N ASN A 12 24.01 -12.86 8.09
CA ASN A 12 22.61 -12.97 8.53
C ASN A 12 21.68 -13.50 7.41
N PHE A 13 22.06 -13.30 6.13
CA PHE A 13 21.32 -13.87 5.01
C PHE A 13 21.56 -15.37 4.88
N ILE A 14 22.80 -15.82 5.13
CA ILE A 14 23.19 -17.23 5.06
C ILE A 14 22.43 -18.08 6.09
N THR A 15 22.34 -17.61 7.33
CA THR A 15 21.60 -18.32 8.39
C THR A 15 20.11 -18.36 8.11
N LYS A 16 19.54 -17.26 7.60
CA LYS A 16 18.13 -17.21 7.21
C LYS A 16 17.83 -18.17 6.05
N ILE A 17 18.63 -18.17 4.99
CA ILE A 17 18.42 -19.05 3.82
C ILE A 17 18.50 -20.53 4.21
N ARG A 18 19.46 -20.89 5.08
CA ARG A 18 19.57 -22.26 5.59
C ARG A 18 18.43 -22.67 6.51
N ALA A 19 17.76 -21.72 7.16
CA ALA A 19 16.59 -22.01 7.99
C ALA A 19 15.28 -22.12 7.18
N LEU A 20 15.27 -21.74 5.90
CA LEU A 20 14.05 -21.77 5.09
C LEU A 20 13.57 -23.21 4.85
N PRO A 21 12.25 -23.49 4.94
CA PRO A 21 11.66 -24.73 4.48
C PRO A 21 11.76 -24.87 2.96
N ARG A 22 11.55 -26.09 2.45
CA ARG A 22 11.76 -26.44 1.03
C ARG A 22 10.94 -25.57 0.09
N GLU A 23 9.69 -25.31 0.46
CA GLU A 23 8.72 -24.54 -0.32
C GLU A 23 9.14 -23.06 -0.43
N GLU A 24 9.60 -22.48 0.68
CA GLU A 24 10.10 -21.09 0.69
C GLU A 24 11.41 -20.97 -0.08
N LEU A 25 12.30 -21.96 0.01
CA LEU A 25 13.53 -21.98 -0.77
C LEU A 25 13.24 -22.02 -2.28
N ILE A 26 12.23 -22.79 -2.73
CA ILE A 26 11.78 -22.78 -4.13
C ILE A 26 11.29 -21.40 -4.55
N MET A 27 10.54 -20.69 -3.70
CA MET A 27 10.11 -19.31 -4.00
C MET A 27 11.30 -18.35 -4.14
N VAL A 28 12.33 -18.49 -3.30
CA VAL A 28 13.55 -17.68 -3.42
C VAL A 28 14.28 -17.96 -4.73
N LEU A 29 14.38 -19.22 -5.16
CA LEU A 29 15.00 -19.60 -6.44
C LEU A 29 14.22 -19.06 -7.65
N ARG A 30 12.88 -19.07 -7.59
CA ARG A 30 11.98 -18.45 -8.57
C ARG A 30 12.24 -16.95 -8.71
N ARG A 31 12.46 -16.26 -7.59
CA ARG A 31 12.71 -14.81 -7.53
C ARG A 31 14.17 -14.42 -7.53
N ARG A 32 15.10 -15.33 -7.83
CA ARG A 32 16.55 -15.09 -7.73
C ARG A 32 17.02 -13.81 -8.41
N ARG A 33 16.36 -13.39 -9.50
CA ARG A 33 16.66 -12.15 -10.25
C ARG A 33 16.28 -10.86 -9.51
N GLN A 34 15.42 -10.93 -8.50
CA GLN A 34 14.96 -9.80 -7.68
C GLN A 34 15.72 -9.67 -6.36
N TYR A 35 16.48 -10.70 -5.97
CA TYR A 35 17.29 -10.70 -4.74
C TYR A 35 18.70 -10.18 -4.99
N GLN A 36 19.39 -9.83 -3.89
CA GLN A 36 20.82 -9.54 -3.94
C GLN A 36 21.60 -10.76 -4.46
N PRO A 37 22.64 -10.55 -5.29
CA PRO A 37 23.37 -11.64 -5.93
C PRO A 37 23.98 -12.63 -4.94
N GLU A 38 24.44 -12.16 -3.78
CA GLU A 38 25.01 -12.98 -2.70
C GLU A 38 23.96 -13.92 -2.08
N ALA A 39 22.75 -13.42 -1.84
CA ALA A 39 21.64 -14.21 -1.31
C ALA A 39 21.13 -15.22 -2.34
N ALA A 40 21.06 -14.82 -3.62
CA ALA A 40 20.70 -15.73 -4.70
C ALA A 40 21.71 -16.88 -4.84
N ALA A 41 23.02 -16.57 -4.78
CA ALA A 41 24.07 -17.59 -4.86
C ALA A 41 24.01 -18.57 -3.68
N GLU A 42 23.77 -18.10 -2.45
CA GLU A 42 23.64 -19.00 -1.30
C GLU A 42 22.36 -19.86 -1.38
N ALA A 43 21.26 -19.31 -1.90
CA ALA A 43 20.04 -20.09 -2.13
C ALA A 43 20.26 -21.21 -3.15
N VAL A 44 21.00 -20.96 -4.24
CA VAL A 44 21.37 -21.98 -5.23
C VAL A 44 22.23 -23.08 -4.61
N LYS A 45 23.26 -22.71 -3.82
CA LYS A 45 24.10 -23.68 -3.09
C LYS A 45 23.29 -24.54 -2.14
N GLU A 46 22.39 -23.95 -1.37
CA GLU A 46 21.55 -24.69 -0.43
C GLU A 46 20.55 -25.59 -1.17
N ALA A 47 20.05 -25.16 -2.32
CA ALA A 47 19.16 -25.96 -3.17
C ALA A 47 19.86 -27.17 -3.79
N LEU A 48 21.11 -27.02 -4.25
CA LEU A 48 21.96 -28.12 -4.70
C LEU A 48 22.24 -29.10 -3.55
N ARG A 49 22.60 -28.57 -2.38
CA ARG A 49 22.88 -29.38 -1.18
C ARG A 49 21.68 -30.21 -0.73
N ARG A 50 20.46 -29.67 -0.85
CA ARG A 50 19.21 -30.36 -0.51
C ARG A 50 18.64 -31.22 -1.63
N GLY A 51 19.30 -31.26 -2.80
CA GLY A 51 18.83 -32.00 -3.98
C GLY A 51 17.50 -31.47 -4.55
N ILE A 52 17.20 -30.19 -4.34
CA ILE A 52 16.01 -29.53 -4.93
C ILE A 52 16.27 -29.28 -6.42
N ILE A 53 17.49 -28.85 -6.75
CA ILE A 53 18.03 -28.79 -8.11
C ILE A 53 19.23 -29.75 -8.17
N ARG A 54 19.45 -30.39 -9.31
CA ARG A 54 20.59 -31.30 -9.52
C ARG A 54 21.77 -30.56 -10.13
N GLN A 55 21.50 -29.61 -11.01
CA GLN A 55 22.49 -28.76 -11.66
C GLN A 55 21.97 -27.32 -11.71
N GLU A 56 22.86 -26.35 -11.92
CA GLU A 56 22.44 -24.93 -12.01
C GLU A 56 21.54 -24.68 -13.23
N GLU A 57 21.68 -25.48 -14.28
CA GLU A 57 20.88 -25.45 -15.50
C GLU A 57 19.40 -25.76 -15.24
N ASP A 58 19.07 -26.50 -14.17
CA ASP A 58 17.70 -26.81 -13.77
C ASP A 58 16.91 -25.54 -13.41
N LEU A 59 17.59 -24.45 -13.05
CA LEU A 59 16.98 -23.14 -12.76
C LEU A 59 16.41 -22.44 -14.00
N ASN A 60 16.68 -22.96 -15.20
CA ASN A 60 16.09 -22.51 -16.46
C ASN A 60 14.84 -23.31 -16.84
N SER A 61 14.45 -24.30 -16.04
CA SER A 61 13.21 -25.03 -16.26
C SER A 61 11.98 -24.15 -15.99
N PRO A 62 10.83 -24.47 -16.61
CA PRO A 62 9.58 -23.71 -16.42
C PRO A 62 9.13 -23.62 -14.96
N GLU A 63 9.57 -24.54 -14.10
CA GLU A 63 9.24 -24.56 -12.67
C GLU A 63 9.88 -23.39 -11.90
N PHE A 64 11.00 -22.86 -12.38
CA PHE A 64 11.74 -21.74 -11.78
C PHE A 64 11.67 -20.45 -12.61
N ASP A 65 10.94 -20.47 -13.71
CA ASP A 65 10.68 -19.29 -14.55
C ASP A 65 9.39 -18.61 -14.06
N GLU A 66 9.51 -17.86 -12.95
CA GLU A 66 8.39 -17.05 -12.47
C GLU A 66 8.21 -15.88 -13.45
N PRO A 67 7.00 -15.63 -13.98
CA PRO A 67 6.80 -14.47 -14.82
C PRO A 67 7.09 -13.24 -13.98
N VAL A 68 8.08 -12.48 -14.45
CA VAL A 68 8.47 -11.19 -13.88
C VAL A 68 7.20 -10.40 -13.58
N SER A 69 7.00 -10.05 -12.31
CA SER A 69 5.87 -9.26 -11.84
C SER A 69 5.75 -8.02 -12.74
N LYS A 70 4.80 -8.06 -13.68
CA LYS A 70 4.55 -6.95 -14.59
C LYS A 70 4.06 -5.78 -13.74
N PHE A 71 4.54 -4.59 -14.05
CA PHE A 71 4.10 -3.37 -13.39
C PHE A 71 2.56 -3.31 -13.45
N THR A 72 1.91 -3.46 -12.29
CA THR A 72 0.46 -3.51 -12.20
C THR A 72 0.01 -2.39 -11.28
N PHE A 73 -0.91 -1.55 -11.76
CA PHE A 73 -1.51 -0.48 -10.95
C PHE A 73 -2.26 -1.00 -9.71
N PHE A 74 -2.55 -2.30 -9.66
CA PHE A 74 -3.21 -2.96 -8.54
C PHE A 74 -2.41 -4.21 -8.16
N PRO A 75 -1.29 -4.09 -7.43
CA PRO A 75 -0.48 -5.26 -7.04
C PRO A 75 -1.32 -6.23 -6.21
N CYS A 76 -1.27 -7.50 -6.57
CA CYS A 76 -1.96 -8.57 -5.87
C CYS A 76 -0.99 -9.16 -4.83
N PRO A 77 -1.24 -9.00 -3.52
CA PRO A 77 -0.45 -9.68 -2.50
C PRO A 77 -0.62 -11.19 -2.62
N GLU A 78 0.48 -11.92 -2.55
CA GLU A 78 0.53 -13.38 -2.72
C GLU A 78 0.02 -14.15 -1.49
N SER A 79 -0.04 -13.48 -0.33
CA SER A 79 -0.53 -14.07 0.91
C SER A 79 -1.66 -13.25 1.52
N GLU A 80 -2.61 -13.91 2.18
CA GLU A 80 -3.69 -13.27 2.95
C GLU A 80 -3.15 -12.32 4.02
N LYS A 81 -2.04 -12.68 4.68
CA LYS A 81 -1.35 -11.79 5.64
C LYS A 81 -0.78 -10.54 4.97
N GLY A 82 -0.22 -10.68 3.76
CA GLY A 82 0.24 -9.54 2.95
C GLY A 82 -0.92 -8.64 2.52
N LYS A 83 -2.08 -9.23 2.22
CA LYS A 83 -3.30 -8.51 1.86
C LYS A 83 -3.82 -7.66 3.01
N ASP A 84 -3.95 -8.22 4.20
CA ASP A 84 -4.37 -7.46 5.39
C ASP A 84 -3.35 -6.35 5.74
N LYS A 85 -2.05 -6.64 5.64
CA LYS A 85 -1.01 -5.62 5.89
C LYS A 85 -1.09 -4.45 4.92
N LEU A 86 -1.24 -4.72 3.61
CA LEU A 86 -1.42 -3.67 2.60
C LEU A 86 -2.73 -2.90 2.83
N PHE A 87 -3.83 -3.61 3.09
CA PHE A 87 -5.13 -3.02 3.37
C PHE A 87 -5.08 -2.02 4.53
N ARG A 88 -4.51 -2.42 5.68
CA ARG A 88 -4.34 -1.55 6.85
C ARG A 88 -3.37 -0.39 6.60
N SER A 89 -2.37 -0.58 5.75
CA SER A 89 -1.43 0.49 5.40
C SER A 89 -2.13 1.58 4.58
N LEU A 90 -2.93 1.21 3.58
CA LEU A 90 -3.68 2.16 2.76
C LEU A 90 -4.70 2.94 3.60
N LEU A 91 -5.45 2.23 4.46
CA LEU A 91 -6.46 2.86 5.31
C LEU A 91 -5.84 3.80 6.33
N ARG A 92 -4.63 3.53 6.84
CA ARG A 92 -3.91 4.49 7.69
C ARG A 92 -3.63 5.79 6.96
N VAL A 93 -3.19 5.73 5.70
CA VAL A 93 -2.95 6.94 4.92
C VAL A 93 -4.27 7.67 4.67
N VAL A 94 -5.33 6.95 4.24
CA VAL A 94 -6.67 7.53 4.05
C VAL A 94 -7.17 8.19 5.34
N MET A 95 -6.94 7.58 6.51
CA MET A 95 -7.32 8.14 7.81
C MET A 95 -6.55 9.43 8.13
N ILE A 96 -5.23 9.45 7.90
CA ILE A 96 -4.36 10.62 8.16
C ILE A 96 -4.78 11.82 7.31
N VAL A 97 -5.25 11.61 6.08
CA VAL A 97 -5.78 12.68 5.22
C VAL A 97 -6.92 13.45 5.91
N GLY A 98 -7.68 12.79 6.80
CA GLY A 98 -8.72 13.43 7.60
C GLY A 98 -8.20 14.51 8.56
N ALA A 99 -6.90 14.55 8.87
CA ALA A 99 -6.31 15.59 9.70
C ALA A 99 -6.28 16.97 9.00
N ILE A 100 -6.20 17.01 7.67
CA ILE A 100 -6.14 18.25 6.89
C ILE A 100 -7.36 19.15 7.15
N PRO A 101 -8.62 18.67 6.98
CA PRO A 101 -9.78 19.48 7.28
C PRO A 101 -9.93 19.79 8.78
N VAL A 102 -9.45 18.94 9.69
CA VAL A 102 -9.45 19.26 11.13
C VAL A 102 -8.56 20.46 11.43
N ILE A 103 -7.31 20.44 10.95
CA ILE A 103 -6.36 21.55 11.14
C ILE A 103 -6.93 22.84 10.56
N TYR A 104 -7.42 22.78 9.32
CA TYR A 104 -8.01 23.94 8.66
C TYR A 104 -9.29 24.43 9.35
N GLY A 105 -10.11 23.52 9.86
CA GLY A 105 -11.30 23.82 10.63
C GLY A 105 -10.98 24.53 11.94
N VAL A 106 -9.98 24.06 12.69
CA VAL A 106 -9.50 24.73 13.91
C VAL A 106 -9.01 26.14 13.60
N MET A 107 -8.23 26.33 12.53
CA MET A 107 -7.81 27.67 12.10
C MET A 107 -9.00 28.59 11.82
N LYS A 108 -10.09 28.10 11.22
CA LYS A 108 -11.30 28.88 10.95
C LYS A 108 -12.06 29.27 12.22
N LEU A 109 -12.07 28.40 13.24
CA LEU A 109 -12.65 28.70 14.55
C LEU A 109 -11.93 29.87 15.23
N LEU A 110 -10.60 29.95 15.09
CA LEU A 110 -9.80 31.06 15.63
C LEU A 110 -10.12 32.41 14.98
N VAL A 111 -10.61 32.42 13.74
CA VAL A 111 -11.00 33.63 12.99
C VAL A 111 -12.51 33.91 13.11
N LEU A 112 -13.15 33.44 14.19
CA LEU A 112 -14.59 33.64 14.49
C LEU A 112 -15.55 33.07 13.43
N LYS A 113 -15.07 32.23 12.50
CA LYS A 113 -15.89 31.55 11.48
C LYS A 113 -16.38 30.20 12.00
N TYR A 114 -17.21 30.24 13.03
CA TYR A 114 -17.63 29.04 13.78
C TYR A 114 -18.34 27.99 12.92
N ALA A 115 -19.26 28.39 12.04
CA ALA A 115 -20.02 27.46 11.20
C ALA A 115 -19.12 26.69 10.21
N GLU A 116 -18.22 27.40 9.50
CA GLU A 116 -17.26 26.79 8.58
C GLU A 116 -16.27 25.89 9.34
N GLY A 117 -15.74 26.37 10.47
CA GLY A 117 -14.76 25.64 11.28
C GLY A 117 -15.32 24.34 11.87
N ALA A 118 -16.52 24.41 12.48
CA ALA A 118 -17.18 23.23 13.06
C ALA A 118 -17.54 22.19 11.98
N GLY A 119 -17.94 22.64 10.78
CA GLY A 119 -18.21 21.76 9.64
C GLY A 119 -16.96 21.01 9.17
N LEU A 120 -15.83 21.69 9.08
CA LEU A 120 -14.56 21.08 8.66
C LEU A 120 -13.99 20.11 9.71
N VAL A 121 -14.06 20.47 10.99
CA VAL A 121 -13.61 19.59 12.08
C VAL A 121 -14.47 18.33 12.12
N SER A 122 -15.80 18.45 12.10
CA SER A 122 -16.70 17.29 12.11
C SER A 122 -16.49 16.40 10.88
N LEU A 123 -16.28 16.98 9.69
CA LEU A 123 -15.97 16.23 8.48
C LEU A 123 -14.69 15.41 8.63
N GLY A 124 -13.61 16.00 9.14
CA GLY A 124 -12.35 15.28 9.35
C GLY A 124 -12.46 14.16 10.38
N VAL A 125 -13.20 14.38 11.47
CA VAL A 125 -13.46 13.35 12.50
C VAL A 125 -14.30 12.22 11.92
N VAL A 126 -15.37 12.52 11.21
CA VAL A 126 -16.24 11.52 10.56
C VAL A 126 -15.45 10.71 9.53
N TRP A 127 -14.60 11.37 8.74
CA TRP A 127 -13.73 10.71 7.77
C TRP A 127 -12.76 9.72 8.43
N ALA A 128 -12.06 10.16 9.48
CA ALA A 128 -11.14 9.30 10.22
C ALA A 128 -11.88 8.13 10.89
N ALA A 129 -13.06 8.37 11.47
CA ALA A 129 -13.89 7.33 12.06
C ALA A 129 -14.35 6.30 11.04
N MET A 130 -14.76 6.72 9.83
CA MET A 130 -15.11 5.81 8.74
C MET A 130 -13.91 4.96 8.31
N ALA A 131 -12.74 5.58 8.12
CA ALA A 131 -11.51 4.86 7.76
C ALA A 131 -11.13 3.82 8.83
N TRP A 132 -11.25 4.18 10.11
CA TRP A 132 -11.02 3.28 11.24
C TRP A 132 -12.01 2.11 11.27
N LEU A 133 -13.31 2.38 11.07
CA LEU A 133 -14.34 1.34 11.03
C LEU A 133 -14.14 0.37 9.86
N ILE A 134 -13.73 0.85 8.68
CA ILE A 134 -13.39 -0.03 7.55
C ILE A 134 -12.18 -0.90 7.91
N MET A 135 -11.19 -0.33 8.61
CA MET A 135 -9.99 -1.06 9.03
C MET A 135 -10.34 -2.19 9.98
N GLU A 136 -11.20 -1.94 10.98
CA GLU A 136 -11.53 -2.92 12.02
C GLU A 136 -12.58 -3.95 11.57
N ARG A 137 -13.63 -3.50 10.86
CA ARG A 137 -14.79 -4.35 10.52
C ARG A 137 -14.81 -4.86 9.08
N HIS A 138 -13.89 -4.39 8.24
CA HIS A 138 -13.81 -4.74 6.81
C HIS A 138 -15.16 -4.52 6.07
N GLU A 139 -15.92 -3.50 6.49
CA GLU A 139 -17.23 -3.22 5.93
C GLU A 139 -17.14 -2.41 4.64
N LYS A 140 -17.33 -3.09 3.50
CA LYS A 140 -17.35 -2.45 2.16
C LYS A 140 -18.44 -1.36 2.01
N ARG A 141 -19.49 -1.38 2.84
CA ARG A 141 -20.60 -0.41 2.75
C ARG A 141 -20.14 1.02 3.06
N LEU A 142 -19.11 1.17 3.90
CA LEU A 142 -18.56 2.46 4.29
C LEU A 142 -17.64 3.07 3.22
N LEU A 143 -17.22 2.31 2.21
CA LEU A 143 -16.43 2.87 1.08
C LEU A 143 -17.26 3.83 0.22
N MET A 144 -18.53 3.50 -0.05
CA MET A 144 -19.40 4.35 -0.87
C MET A 144 -19.60 5.76 -0.30
N PRO A 145 -19.94 5.95 1.00
CA PRO A 145 -20.04 7.29 1.56
C PRO A 145 -18.68 8.01 1.59
N MET A 146 -17.55 7.32 1.75
CA MET A 146 -16.24 7.95 1.63
C MET A 146 -15.96 8.46 0.21
N PHE A 147 -16.35 7.72 -0.84
CA PHE A 147 -16.26 8.23 -2.21
C PHE A 147 -17.12 9.48 -2.44
N ILE A 148 -18.34 9.49 -1.89
CA ILE A 148 -19.24 10.65 -1.99
C ILE A 148 -18.63 11.85 -1.25
N LEU A 149 -18.11 11.66 -0.03
CA LEU A 149 -17.44 12.72 0.73
C LEU A 149 -16.19 13.23 0.02
N ALA A 150 -15.38 12.35 -0.58
CA ALA A 150 -14.22 12.74 -1.36
C ALA A 150 -14.63 13.59 -2.58
N LEU A 151 -15.69 13.20 -3.28
CA LEU A 151 -16.21 13.94 -4.43
C LEU A 151 -16.76 15.31 -4.02
N LEU A 152 -17.52 15.38 -2.93
CA LEU A 152 -17.98 16.65 -2.35
C LEU A 152 -16.82 17.56 -1.95
N SER A 153 -15.75 16.99 -1.39
CA SER A 153 -14.53 17.71 -1.05
C SER A 153 -13.85 18.30 -2.29
N VAL A 154 -13.76 17.54 -3.39
CA VAL A 154 -13.24 18.05 -4.67
C VAL A 154 -14.09 19.20 -5.19
N ILE A 155 -15.41 19.08 -5.18
CA ILE A 155 -16.33 20.14 -5.63
C ILE A 155 -16.10 21.41 -4.79
N TYR A 156 -15.95 21.26 -3.48
CA TYR A 156 -15.66 22.38 -2.58
C TYR A 156 -14.29 23.02 -2.87
N ALA A 157 -13.25 22.21 -3.10
CA ALA A 157 -11.92 22.71 -3.45
C ALA A 157 -11.92 23.46 -4.79
N VAL A 158 -12.61 22.94 -5.81
CA VAL A 158 -12.77 23.61 -7.12
C VAL A 158 -13.51 24.94 -6.97
N ARG A 159 -14.57 24.98 -6.16
CA ARG A 159 -15.30 26.22 -5.86
C ARG A 159 -14.40 27.27 -5.22
N ILE A 160 -13.53 26.87 -4.29
CA ILE A 160 -12.56 27.78 -3.67
C ILE A 160 -11.56 28.29 -4.71
N LEU A 161 -10.99 27.40 -5.52
CA LEU A 161 -10.02 27.76 -6.56
C LEU A 161 -10.61 28.76 -7.57
N TYR A 162 -11.86 28.59 -7.97
CA TYR A 162 -12.54 29.52 -8.89
C TYR A 162 -12.69 30.93 -8.32
N PHE A 163 -12.72 31.07 -6.99
CA PHE A 163 -12.84 32.36 -6.32
C PHE A 163 -11.51 33.12 -6.25
N PHE A 164 -10.38 32.45 -6.46
CA PHE A 164 -9.06 33.07 -6.47
C PHE A 164 -8.73 33.65 -7.85
N LYS A 165 -8.48 34.97 -7.90
CA LYS A 165 -8.23 35.72 -9.14
C LYS A 165 -6.83 35.49 -9.74
N TYR A 166 -5.91 34.91 -8.97
CA TYR A 166 -4.53 34.63 -9.37
C TYR A 166 -4.17 33.19 -9.00
N LEU A 167 -4.50 32.24 -9.89
CA LEU A 167 -4.13 30.84 -9.73
C LEU A 167 -2.74 30.61 -10.34
N LYS A 168 -1.78 30.17 -9.52
CA LYS A 168 -0.54 29.61 -10.04
C LYS A 168 -0.77 28.14 -10.39
N LEU A 169 0.05 27.60 -11.29
CA LEU A 169 0.01 26.17 -11.66
C LEU A 169 0.09 25.26 -10.42
N ILE A 170 0.90 25.64 -9.43
CA ILE A 170 1.09 24.90 -8.18
C ILE A 170 -0.21 24.79 -7.36
N ASP A 171 -1.04 25.84 -7.36
CA ASP A 171 -2.30 25.88 -6.61
C ASP A 171 -3.33 24.90 -7.16
N VAL A 172 -3.17 24.47 -8.43
CA VAL A 172 -4.00 23.46 -9.08
C VAL A 172 -3.36 22.07 -9.03
N LEU A 173 -2.05 21.98 -9.28
CA LEU A 173 -1.33 20.71 -9.33
C LEU A 173 -1.37 19.97 -7.98
N VAL A 174 -1.19 20.69 -6.86
CA VAL A 174 -1.15 20.07 -5.53
C VAL A 174 -2.49 19.42 -5.17
N PRO A 175 -3.66 20.10 -5.26
CA PRO A 175 -4.95 19.45 -5.05
C PRO A 175 -5.20 18.28 -6.00
N VAL A 176 -4.87 18.41 -7.29
CA VAL A 176 -5.09 17.34 -8.27
C VAL A 176 -4.32 16.07 -7.90
N VAL A 177 -3.05 16.20 -7.55
CA VAL A 177 -2.23 15.05 -7.12
C VAL A 177 -2.76 14.48 -5.80
N LEU A 178 -3.07 15.34 -4.82
CA LEU A 178 -3.57 14.91 -3.51
C LEU A 178 -4.88 14.11 -3.65
N TYR A 179 -5.88 14.66 -4.34
CA TYR A 179 -7.12 13.95 -4.59
C TYR A 179 -6.91 12.72 -5.45
N GLY A 180 -6.06 12.79 -6.48
CA GLY A 180 -5.70 11.63 -7.31
C GLY A 180 -5.19 10.45 -6.47
N VAL A 181 -4.29 10.71 -5.51
CA VAL A 181 -3.77 9.70 -4.59
C VAL A 181 -4.85 9.15 -3.67
N ILE A 182 -5.73 10.00 -3.12
CA ILE A 182 -6.84 9.58 -2.25
C ILE A 182 -7.82 8.68 -3.01
N PHE A 183 -8.25 9.10 -4.21
CA PHE A 183 -9.13 8.31 -5.06
C PHE A 183 -8.48 7.00 -5.48
N TYR A 184 -7.19 7.02 -5.82
CA TYR A 184 -6.43 5.82 -6.10
C TYR A 184 -6.44 4.84 -4.92
N PHE A 185 -6.20 5.30 -3.69
CA PHE A 185 -6.26 4.43 -2.52
C PHE A 185 -7.66 3.86 -2.26
N LEU A 186 -8.72 4.69 -2.37
CA LEU A 186 -10.09 4.20 -2.23
C LEU A 186 -10.45 3.15 -3.30
N LEU A 187 -10.03 3.35 -4.55
CA LEU A 187 -10.21 2.40 -5.64
C LEU A 187 -9.39 1.12 -5.43
N PHE A 188 -8.16 1.24 -4.92
CA PHE A 188 -7.30 0.10 -4.61
C PHE A 188 -7.93 -0.74 -3.49
N ILE A 189 -8.44 -0.10 -2.43
CA ILE A 189 -9.19 -0.77 -1.36
C ILE A 189 -10.44 -1.46 -1.90
N LEU A 190 -11.22 -0.79 -2.78
CA LEU A 190 -12.39 -1.39 -3.43
C LEU A 190 -12.01 -2.63 -4.27
N SER A 191 -10.90 -2.55 -5.01
CA SER A 191 -10.35 -3.68 -5.77
C SER A 191 -9.99 -4.86 -4.85
N LEU A 192 -9.38 -4.60 -3.68
CA LEU A 192 -9.04 -5.64 -2.70
C LEU A 192 -10.28 -6.38 -2.16
N PHE A 193 -11.41 -5.68 -2.02
CA PHE A 193 -12.69 -6.29 -1.64
C PHE A 193 -13.37 -7.10 -2.76
N ARG A 194 -13.16 -6.71 -4.03
CA ARG A 194 -13.77 -7.37 -5.20
C ARG A 194 -12.99 -8.61 -5.65
N LYS A 195 -11.65 -8.58 -5.57
CA LYS A 195 -10.80 -9.73 -5.88
C LYS A 195 -10.79 -10.70 -4.70
N LYS A 196 -11.70 -11.69 -4.74
CA LYS A 196 -11.68 -12.83 -3.80
C LYS A 196 -10.50 -13.77 -4.06
N GLU A 197 -9.99 -13.83 -5.27
CA GLU A 197 -8.91 -14.72 -5.65
C GLU A 197 -7.98 -13.96 -6.58
N CYS A 198 -6.75 -13.67 -6.13
CA CYS A 198 -5.67 -13.40 -7.07
C CYS A 198 -5.39 -14.76 -7.74
N ALA A 199 -6.03 -14.98 -8.89
CA ALA A 199 -5.93 -16.21 -9.66
C ALA A 199 -4.49 -16.43 -10.15
N TRP A 200 -3.70 -17.10 -9.33
CA TRP A 200 -2.39 -17.68 -9.65
C TRP A 200 -2.26 -19.08 -8.99
N SER A 201 -3.39 -19.76 -8.80
CA SER A 201 -3.49 -21.14 -8.28
C SER A 201 -4.45 -21.99 -9.11
N LYS A 202 -4.38 -21.85 -10.44
CA LYS A 202 -4.87 -22.84 -11.41
C LYS A 202 -4.02 -22.68 -12.67
N GLY A 203 -2.96 -23.48 -12.74
CA GLY A 203 -2.01 -23.56 -13.84
C GLY A 203 -0.90 -24.49 -13.43
#